data_AF-A0A8T5MD35-F1
#
_entry.id   AF-A0A8T5MD35-F1
#
_cell.length_a   1.000
_cell.length_b   1.000
_cell.length_c   1.000
_cell.angle_alpha   90.00
_cell.angle_beta   90.00
_cell.angle_gamma   90.00
#
_symmetry.space_group_name_H-M   'P 1'
#
loop_
_entity.id
_entity.type
_entity.pdbx_description
1 polymer ?
#
loop_
_entity_poly.entity_id
_entity_poly.type
_entity_poly.pdbx_seq_one_letter_code
_entity_poly.pdbx_strand_id
1 'polypeptide(L)'
;NPEGSQSNDGQLILYNSLDQLIDSVTYGDWDDGNESDNAPDGNANDYTDECLSRMPNAKDTDNDKNDFIKTRCTYGSENGITPPNEQSLLVTIAGRIVFDILPRQLNFGIVQPGSTDNPALNGPIIFNVTGSEQDVNVEITNVTGYPFEDGLRIDNNPALGSHWFIPYTSPIVNATPTLDVPEEAPPGQAEGTIVYTVTGPTP
;
A
#
# COMPACT_ATOMS: atom_id res chain seq x y z
N ASN A 1 13.23 22.51 -23.43
CA ASN A 1 13.80 21.88 -22.24
C ASN A 1 14.84 22.81 -21.69
N PRO A 2 14.87 23.07 -20.37
CA PRO A 2 16.01 23.75 -19.77
C PRO A 2 17.29 22.96 -20.10
N GLU A 3 18.38 23.66 -20.37
CA GLU A 3 19.71 23.08 -20.55
C GLU A 3 20.42 23.03 -19.19
N GLY A 4 21.04 21.89 -18.85
CA GLY A 4 21.77 21.74 -17.59
C GLY A 4 21.93 20.28 -17.13
N SER A 5 22.73 20.09 -16.08
CA SER A 5 22.80 18.84 -15.31
C SER A 5 22.09 19.08 -13.98
N GLN A 6 21.10 18.26 -13.63
CA GLN A 6 20.54 18.25 -12.29
C GLN A 6 21.36 17.29 -11.41
N SER A 7 21.66 17.73 -10.19
CA SER A 7 22.21 16.84 -9.15
C SER A 7 21.06 16.10 -8.46
N ASN A 8 21.42 15.15 -7.59
CA ASN A 8 20.46 14.49 -6.70
C ASN A 8 20.12 15.36 -5.47
N ASP A 9 20.66 16.57 -5.41
CA ASP A 9 20.41 17.58 -4.39
C ASP A 9 20.00 18.88 -5.09
N GLY A 10 19.11 19.65 -4.47
CA GLY A 10 18.68 20.90 -5.07
C GLY A 10 17.52 21.58 -4.35
N GLN A 11 16.94 22.54 -5.07
CA GLN A 11 15.81 23.33 -4.62
C GLN A 11 14.78 23.47 -5.74
N LEU A 12 13.51 23.29 -5.39
CA LEU A 12 12.36 23.52 -6.25
C LEU A 12 11.56 24.67 -5.66
N ILE A 13 11.36 25.73 -6.44
CA ILE A 13 10.63 26.92 -6.01
C ILE A 13 9.40 27.11 -6.89
N LEU A 14 8.24 27.23 -6.25
CA LEU A 14 6.97 27.48 -6.90
C LEU A 14 6.57 28.94 -6.72
N TYR A 15 6.39 29.65 -7.84
CA TYR A 15 5.85 31.00 -7.86
C TYR A 15 4.44 31.01 -8.47
N ASN A 16 3.60 31.95 -8.03
CA ASN A 16 2.34 32.23 -8.71
C ASN A 16 2.53 33.20 -9.89
N SER A 17 1.44 33.51 -10.60
CA SER A 17 1.46 34.43 -11.75
C SER A 17 1.80 35.89 -11.42
N LEU A 18 1.92 36.24 -10.14
CA LEU A 18 2.32 37.56 -9.65
C LEU A 18 3.75 37.57 -9.11
N ASP A 19 4.55 36.54 -9.42
CA ASP A 19 5.92 36.32 -8.93
C ASP A 19 6.02 36.22 -7.40
N GLN A 20 4.95 35.85 -6.71
CA GLN A 20 4.98 35.60 -5.28
C GLN A 20 5.34 34.15 -5.01
N LEU A 21 6.26 33.92 -4.07
CA LEU A 21 6.61 32.59 -3.59
C LEU A 21 5.37 31.91 -3.00
N ILE A 22 5.06 30.71 -3.48
CA ILE A 22 3.98 29.85 -2.98
C ILE A 22 4.55 28.73 -2.12
N ASP A 23 5.59 28.06 -2.59
CA ASP A 23 6.22 26.92 -1.92
C ASP A 23 7.70 26.84 -2.34
N SER A 24 8.55 26.30 -1.47
CA SER A 24 9.95 26.03 -1.74
C SER A 24 10.34 24.74 -1.05
N VAL A 25 10.90 23.81 -1.81
CA VAL A 25 11.35 22.51 -1.31
C VAL A 25 12.84 22.37 -1.57
N THR A 26 13.60 22.16 -0.52
CA THR A 26 15.01 21.78 -0.54
C THR A 26 15.17 20.29 -0.29
N TYR A 27 16.11 19.66 -0.99
CA TYR A 27 16.34 18.22 -0.89
C TYR A 27 17.81 17.86 -0.99
N GLY A 28 18.18 16.79 -0.29
CA GLY A 28 19.56 16.32 -0.19
C GLY A 28 20.44 17.27 0.61
N ASP A 29 21.66 17.51 0.13
CA ASP A 29 22.64 18.38 0.80
C ASP A 29 22.71 19.80 0.19
N TRP A 30 21.59 20.31 -0.34
CA TRP A 30 21.54 21.67 -0.88
C TRP A 30 21.55 22.73 0.23
N ASP A 31 22.55 23.61 0.26
CA ASP A 31 22.65 24.70 1.23
C ASP A 31 21.87 25.93 0.77
N ASP A 32 20.65 26.11 1.31
CA ASP A 32 19.87 27.34 1.17
C ASP A 32 20.01 28.29 2.39
N GLY A 33 20.91 27.95 3.32
CA GLY A 33 21.04 28.57 4.64
C GLY A 33 20.67 27.63 5.79
N ASN A 34 20.01 26.50 5.53
CA ASN A 34 19.75 25.46 6.53
C ASN A 34 19.72 24.05 5.91
N GLU A 35 20.79 23.27 6.01
CA GLU A 35 20.78 21.89 5.52
C GLU A 35 20.00 20.91 6.44
N SER A 36 19.64 21.35 7.67
CA SER A 36 19.13 20.43 8.70
C SER A 36 17.64 20.08 8.53
N ASP A 37 16.93 20.86 7.73
CA ASP A 37 15.51 20.69 7.37
C ASP A 37 15.30 20.31 5.91
N ASN A 38 16.34 19.98 5.14
CA ASN A 38 16.20 19.45 3.79
C ASN A 38 15.44 18.11 3.77
N ALA A 39 14.60 17.94 2.75
CA ALA A 39 14.03 16.63 2.42
C ALA A 39 15.12 15.60 2.05
N PRO A 40 14.78 14.29 2.06
CA PRO A 40 15.68 13.26 1.54
C PRO A 40 16.20 13.56 0.12
N ASP A 41 17.45 13.16 -0.17
CA ASP A 41 18.08 13.32 -1.49
C ASP A 41 17.32 12.58 -2.61
N GLY A 42 17.66 12.86 -3.86
CA GLY A 42 17.04 12.22 -5.05
C GLY A 42 17.61 10.85 -5.44
N ASN A 43 18.51 10.23 -4.66
CA ASN A 43 19.01 8.89 -4.98
C ASN A 43 17.97 7.81 -4.65
N ALA A 44 17.85 6.81 -5.51
CA ALA A 44 17.05 5.62 -5.24
C ALA A 44 17.97 4.41 -4.98
N ASN A 45 17.61 3.57 -4.03
CA ASN A 45 18.24 2.27 -3.83
C ASN A 45 17.53 1.19 -4.68
N ASP A 46 16.21 1.32 -4.83
CA ASP A 46 15.37 0.44 -5.64
C ASP A 46 14.10 1.16 -6.10
N TYR A 47 13.16 0.43 -6.69
CA TYR A 47 11.94 1.02 -7.24
C TYR A 47 10.95 1.57 -6.18
N THR A 48 11.17 1.27 -4.89
CA THR A 48 10.30 1.68 -3.79
C THR A 48 10.61 3.08 -3.26
N ASP A 49 11.74 3.67 -3.65
CA ASP A 49 12.21 4.98 -3.17
C ASP A 49 12.58 5.96 -4.31
N GLU A 50 12.11 5.71 -5.55
CA GLU A 50 12.42 6.50 -6.75
C GLU A 50 11.85 7.93 -6.78
N CYS A 51 10.88 8.25 -5.93
CA CYS A 51 10.21 9.55 -5.91
C CYS A 51 10.20 10.17 -4.51
N LEU A 52 10.30 11.50 -4.47
CA LEU A 52 10.06 12.28 -3.27
C LEU A 52 8.60 12.76 -3.27
N SER A 53 7.86 12.49 -2.19
CA SER A 53 6.47 12.93 -2.03
C SER A 53 6.29 13.61 -0.69
N ARG A 54 5.45 14.66 -0.66
CA ARG A 54 4.94 15.20 0.60
C ARG A 54 4.12 14.10 1.30
N MET A 55 4.22 14.00 2.62
CA MET A 55 3.47 13.02 3.40
C MET A 55 1.96 13.20 3.19
N PRO A 56 1.19 12.11 2.97
CA PRO A 56 -0.25 12.21 2.75
C PRO A 56 -0.96 12.96 3.88
N ASN A 57 -1.74 13.99 3.53
CA ASN A 57 -2.46 14.86 4.48
C ASN A 57 -1.57 15.63 5.47
N ALA A 58 -0.25 15.67 5.27
CA ALA A 58 0.62 16.48 6.10
C ALA A 58 0.40 17.96 5.81
N LYS A 59 0.44 18.76 6.88
CA LYS A 59 0.47 20.20 6.80
C LYS A 59 1.90 20.61 6.42
N ASP A 60 2.03 21.62 5.56
CA ASP A 60 3.30 22.29 5.32
C ASP A 60 3.80 22.94 6.62
N THR A 61 4.96 22.49 7.12
CA THR A 61 5.56 22.94 8.38
C THR A 61 6.73 23.88 8.19
N ASP A 62 7.03 24.26 6.95
CA ASP A 62 8.26 24.94 6.56
C ASP A 62 9.52 24.13 6.98
N ASN A 63 9.41 22.79 7.00
CA ASN A 63 10.50 21.87 7.30
C ASN A 63 10.42 20.66 6.36
N ASP A 64 11.15 20.72 5.25
CA ASP A 64 11.05 19.76 4.16
C ASP A 64 11.36 18.32 4.60
N LYS A 65 12.28 18.14 5.54
CA LYS A 65 12.63 16.85 6.15
C LYS A 65 11.45 16.17 6.83
N ASN A 66 10.61 16.94 7.50
CA ASN A 66 9.44 16.44 8.20
C ASN A 66 8.21 16.36 7.30
N ASP A 67 8.24 17.01 6.14
CA ASP A 67 7.10 17.09 5.24
C ASP A 67 7.22 16.09 4.08
N PHE A 68 8.42 15.65 3.71
CA PHE A 68 8.68 14.80 2.55
C PHE A 68 9.30 13.45 2.91
N ILE A 69 8.93 12.43 2.13
CA ILE A 69 9.44 11.06 2.23
C ILE A 69 9.81 10.54 0.84
N LYS A 70 10.75 9.59 0.80
CA LYS A 70 10.94 8.77 -0.39
C LYS A 70 9.82 7.74 -0.51
N THR A 71 9.37 7.50 -1.73
CA THR A 71 8.30 6.57 -2.05
C THR A 71 8.40 6.12 -3.51
N ARG A 72 7.58 5.14 -3.88
CA ARG A 72 7.46 4.69 -5.26
C ARG A 72 6.83 5.78 -6.13
N CYS A 73 7.37 5.99 -7.31
CA CYS A 73 6.76 6.87 -8.29
C CYS A 73 5.40 6.36 -8.77
N THR A 74 4.40 7.23 -8.78
CA THR A 74 3.05 6.97 -9.32
C THR A 74 2.77 7.76 -10.59
N TYR A 75 3.80 7.95 -11.43
CA TYR A 75 3.68 8.71 -12.67
C TYR A 75 2.55 8.17 -13.56
N GLY A 76 1.62 9.07 -13.95
CA GLY A 76 0.44 8.72 -14.75
C GLY A 76 -0.78 8.25 -13.96
N SER A 77 -0.66 8.06 -12.65
CA SER A 77 -1.79 7.76 -11.75
C SER A 77 -2.58 9.04 -11.39
N GLU A 78 -3.83 8.86 -10.97
CA GLU A 78 -4.64 9.95 -10.42
C GLU A 78 -4.14 10.38 -9.03
N ASN A 79 -4.21 11.69 -8.74
CA ASN A 79 -3.87 12.23 -7.42
C ASN A 79 -4.81 11.67 -6.34
N GLY A 80 -4.27 11.32 -5.18
CA GLY A 80 -5.04 10.82 -4.03
C GLY A 80 -5.25 9.31 -3.98
N ILE A 81 -4.63 8.56 -4.91
CA ILE A 81 -4.56 7.10 -4.81
C ILE A 81 -3.28 6.74 -4.05
N THR A 82 -3.44 6.26 -2.82
CA THR A 82 -2.34 5.68 -2.03
C THR A 82 -1.69 4.57 -2.87
N PRO A 83 -0.36 4.55 -3.04
CA PRO A 83 0.31 3.46 -3.74
C PRO A 83 -0.15 2.13 -3.12
N PRO A 84 -0.57 1.13 -3.91
CA PRO A 84 -0.99 -0.13 -3.36
C PRO A 84 0.15 -0.71 -2.51
N ASN A 85 -0.16 -1.01 -1.25
CA ASN A 85 0.76 -1.67 -0.33
C ASN A 85 1.21 -2.99 -1.00
N GLU A 86 2.45 -3.06 -1.48
CA GLU A 86 2.97 -4.26 -2.12
C GLU A 86 3.40 -5.28 -1.07
N GLN A 87 2.75 -6.45 -1.07
CA GLN A 87 3.37 -7.67 -0.56
C GLN A 87 4.03 -8.37 -1.74
N SER A 88 5.36 -8.50 -1.69
CA SER A 88 6.13 -9.26 -2.67
C SER A 88 6.25 -10.71 -2.22
N LEU A 89 5.66 -11.65 -2.95
CA LEU A 89 5.82 -13.09 -2.72
C LEU A 89 6.67 -13.70 -3.83
N LEU A 90 7.93 -14.00 -3.52
CA LEU A 90 8.84 -14.67 -4.46
C LEU A 90 8.73 -16.20 -4.29
N VAL A 91 7.89 -16.83 -5.10
CA VAL A 91 7.71 -18.30 -5.09
C VAL A 91 8.59 -18.92 -6.17
N THR A 92 9.60 -19.69 -5.78
CA THR A 92 10.37 -20.54 -6.72
C THR A 92 9.83 -21.97 -6.65
N ILE A 93 9.08 -22.40 -7.67
CA ILE A 93 8.62 -23.78 -7.85
C ILE A 93 9.11 -24.27 -9.22
N ALA A 94 9.33 -25.59 -9.37
CA ALA A 94 9.84 -26.24 -10.59
C ALA A 94 8.86 -26.21 -11.80
N GLY A 95 7.98 -25.22 -11.87
CA GLY A 95 7.00 -24.96 -12.93
C GLY A 95 6.56 -23.49 -12.90
N ARG A 96 6.06 -22.97 -14.02
CA ARG A 96 5.61 -21.57 -14.12
C ARG A 96 4.22 -21.43 -13.50
N ILE A 97 4.13 -20.92 -12.29
CA ILE A 97 2.88 -20.42 -11.71
C ILE A 97 2.83 -18.91 -11.93
N VAL A 98 1.82 -18.43 -12.64
CA VAL A 98 1.50 -16.99 -12.70
C VAL A 98 0.40 -16.76 -11.68
N PHE A 99 0.70 -15.98 -10.66
CA PHE A 99 -0.19 -15.75 -9.54
C PHE A 99 -0.26 -14.25 -9.29
N ASP A 100 -1.43 -13.67 -9.53
CA ASP A 100 -1.71 -12.28 -9.24
C ASP A 100 -2.68 -12.25 -8.06
N ILE A 101 -2.20 -11.77 -6.91
CA ILE A 101 -3.09 -11.18 -5.91
C ILE A 101 -3.21 -9.72 -6.32
N LEU A 102 -4.42 -9.25 -6.63
CA LEU A 102 -4.65 -7.82 -6.76
C LEU A 102 -4.72 -7.24 -5.34
N PRO A 103 -3.67 -6.57 -4.84
CA PRO A 103 -3.64 -6.08 -3.48
C PRO A 103 -4.80 -5.11 -3.29
N ARG A 104 -5.67 -5.40 -2.32
CA ARG A 104 -6.82 -4.56 -2.02
C ARG A 104 -6.78 -4.20 -0.54
N GLN A 105 -6.41 -2.95 -0.26
CA GLN A 105 -6.57 -2.39 1.08
C GLN A 105 -8.04 -2.46 1.44
N LEU A 106 -8.43 -3.30 2.40
CA LEU A 106 -9.83 -3.42 2.77
C LEU A 106 -10.31 -2.12 3.42
N ASN A 107 -11.40 -1.57 2.90
CA ASN A 107 -12.00 -0.35 3.43
C ASN A 107 -13.41 -0.66 3.94
N PHE A 108 -13.62 -0.54 5.24
CA PHE A 108 -14.91 -0.77 5.89
C PHE A 108 -15.68 0.53 6.16
N GLY A 109 -15.11 1.69 5.83
CA GLY A 109 -15.68 2.99 6.14
C GLY A 109 -15.78 3.27 7.63
N ILE A 110 -16.78 4.06 8.03
CA ILE A 110 -17.08 4.32 9.44
C ILE A 110 -17.96 3.17 9.96
N VAL A 111 -17.39 2.38 10.86
CA VAL A 111 -18.06 1.28 11.57
C VAL A 111 -18.28 1.65 13.03
N GLN A 112 -19.34 1.15 13.65
CA GLN A 112 -19.67 1.45 15.05
C GLN A 112 -19.06 0.38 15.98
N PRO A 113 -18.54 0.73 17.16
CA PRO A 113 -18.19 -0.26 18.17
C PRO A 113 -19.37 -1.20 18.47
N GLY A 114 -19.10 -2.51 18.54
CA GLY A 114 -20.10 -3.56 18.72
C GLY A 114 -20.87 -3.98 17.46
N SER A 115 -20.60 -3.37 16.29
CA SER A 115 -21.22 -3.79 15.03
C SER A 115 -20.58 -5.07 14.48
N THR A 116 -21.38 -5.92 13.85
CA THR A 116 -20.92 -7.19 13.23
C THR A 116 -21.18 -7.20 11.74
N ASP A 117 -20.46 -8.06 11.02
CA ASP A 117 -20.64 -8.32 9.59
C ASP A 117 -20.55 -7.07 8.69
N ASN A 118 -19.72 -6.09 9.07
CA ASN A 118 -19.55 -4.88 8.27
C ASN A 118 -18.83 -5.25 6.95
N PRO A 119 -19.46 -5.14 5.77
CA PRO A 119 -18.83 -5.55 4.53
C PRO A 119 -17.77 -4.53 4.09
N ALA A 120 -16.68 -5.00 3.48
CA ALA A 120 -15.75 -4.07 2.84
C ALA A 120 -16.47 -3.32 1.70
N LEU A 121 -16.39 -1.99 1.73
CA LEU A 121 -16.99 -1.08 0.76
C LEU A 121 -16.33 -1.17 -0.60
N ASN A 122 -15.06 -1.56 -0.60
CA ASN A 122 -14.34 -1.90 -1.79
C ASN A 122 -14.38 -3.41 -2.03
N GLY A 123 -15.53 -4.08 -1.94
CA GLY A 123 -15.75 -5.41 -2.53
C GLY A 123 -14.81 -6.56 -2.09
N PRO A 124 -14.80 -7.68 -2.85
CA PRO A 124 -14.09 -8.90 -2.45
C PRO A 124 -12.58 -8.82 -2.72
N ILE A 125 -11.86 -9.74 -2.08
CA ILE A 125 -10.50 -10.14 -2.43
C ILE A 125 -10.59 -11.11 -3.59
N ILE A 126 -9.78 -10.89 -4.63
CA ILE A 126 -9.78 -11.73 -5.84
C ILE A 126 -8.44 -12.45 -5.91
N PHE A 127 -8.48 -13.77 -5.84
CA PHE A 127 -7.33 -14.62 -6.12
C PHE A 127 -7.41 -15.06 -7.58
N ASN A 128 -6.40 -14.70 -8.37
CA ASN A 128 -6.37 -14.99 -9.79
C ASN A 128 -5.09 -15.76 -10.17
N VAL A 129 -5.27 -17.00 -10.59
CA VAL A 129 -4.19 -17.89 -11.04
C VAL A 129 -4.24 -18.13 -12.55
N THR A 130 -4.84 -17.20 -13.30
CA THR A 130 -4.98 -17.31 -14.76
C THR A 130 -3.61 -17.46 -15.40
N GLY A 131 -3.47 -18.51 -16.21
CA GLY A 131 -2.19 -18.87 -16.84
C GLY A 131 -1.32 -19.80 -16.01
N SER A 132 -1.73 -20.17 -14.80
CA SER A 132 -1.15 -21.31 -14.09
C SER A 132 -1.50 -22.63 -14.79
N GLU A 133 -0.56 -23.57 -14.81
CA GLU A 133 -0.77 -24.95 -15.23
C GLU A 133 -0.95 -25.90 -14.03
N GLN A 134 -0.99 -25.34 -12.82
CA GLN A 134 -1.09 -26.08 -11.57
C GLN A 134 -2.12 -25.46 -10.62
N ASP A 135 -2.72 -26.31 -9.80
CA ASP A 135 -3.60 -25.87 -8.73
C ASP A 135 -2.81 -25.10 -7.66
N VAL A 136 -3.48 -24.20 -6.95
CA VAL A 136 -2.86 -23.33 -5.95
C VAL A 136 -3.65 -23.39 -4.65
N ASN A 137 -2.94 -23.47 -3.52
CA ASN A 137 -3.50 -23.26 -2.19
C ASN A 137 -3.06 -21.89 -1.67
N VAL A 138 -4.02 -21.12 -1.17
CA VAL A 138 -3.78 -19.84 -0.51
C VAL A 138 -4.25 -19.95 0.93
N GLU A 139 -3.45 -19.53 1.90
CA GLU A 139 -3.78 -19.50 3.32
C GLU A 139 -3.45 -18.14 3.92
N ILE A 140 -4.33 -17.57 4.74
CA ILE A 140 -3.99 -16.40 5.56
C ILE A 140 -3.23 -16.87 6.79
N THR A 141 -1.95 -16.53 6.87
CA THR A 141 -1.06 -16.96 7.95
C THR A 141 -0.85 -15.91 9.03
N ASN A 142 -1.20 -14.65 8.75
CA ASN A 142 -1.16 -13.59 9.76
C ASN A 142 -2.20 -12.51 9.46
N VAL A 143 -2.79 -11.96 10.51
CA VAL A 143 -3.59 -10.73 10.47
C VAL A 143 -3.06 -9.86 11.59
N THR A 144 -2.82 -8.58 11.31
CA THR A 144 -2.30 -7.62 12.30
C THR A 144 -3.10 -6.34 12.26
N GLY A 145 -3.18 -5.63 13.39
CA GLY A 145 -3.93 -4.40 13.57
C GLY A 145 -5.27 -4.63 14.27
N TYR A 146 -5.63 -3.72 15.16
CA TYR A 146 -6.90 -3.77 15.88
C TYR A 146 -7.94 -2.87 15.18
N PRO A 147 -9.19 -3.34 14.94
CA PRO A 147 -9.79 -4.57 15.43
C PRO A 147 -9.64 -5.80 14.50
N PHE A 148 -8.80 -5.73 13.46
CA PHE A 148 -8.71 -6.78 12.43
C PHE A 148 -8.24 -8.14 12.95
N GLU A 149 -7.28 -8.16 13.89
CA GLU A 149 -6.72 -9.39 14.47
C GLU A 149 -7.80 -10.34 15.01
N ASP A 150 -8.82 -9.78 15.68
CA ASP A 150 -9.90 -10.55 16.30
C ASP A 150 -11.22 -10.45 15.52
N GLY A 151 -11.38 -9.43 14.68
CA GLY A 151 -12.64 -9.05 14.06
C GLY A 151 -12.76 -9.36 12.57
N LEU A 152 -11.65 -9.48 11.85
CA LEU A 152 -11.70 -9.69 10.40
C LEU A 152 -12.17 -11.11 10.09
N ARG A 153 -13.20 -11.21 9.25
CA ARG A 153 -13.73 -12.46 8.71
C ARG A 153 -13.61 -12.48 7.21
N ILE A 154 -13.37 -13.66 6.65
CA ILE A 154 -13.45 -13.93 5.22
C ILE A 154 -14.42 -15.08 4.99
N ASP A 155 -15.43 -14.85 4.14
CA ASP A 155 -16.50 -15.81 3.86
C ASP A 155 -17.17 -16.33 5.15
N ASN A 156 -17.40 -15.43 6.11
CA ASN A 156 -17.95 -15.66 7.46
C ASN A 156 -17.07 -16.48 8.42
N ASN A 157 -15.83 -16.81 8.04
CA ASN A 157 -14.88 -17.50 8.91
C ASN A 157 -13.84 -16.51 9.45
N PRO A 158 -13.23 -16.75 10.62
CA PRO A 158 -12.08 -15.97 11.07
C PRO A 158 -11.01 -15.89 9.98
N ALA A 159 -10.47 -14.70 9.74
CA ALA A 159 -9.51 -14.51 8.65
C ALA A 159 -8.24 -15.36 8.84
N LEU A 160 -7.66 -15.40 10.04
CA LEU A 160 -6.48 -16.23 10.32
C LEU A 160 -6.79 -17.72 10.15
N GLY A 161 -6.01 -18.40 9.31
CA GLY A 161 -6.18 -19.82 8.98
C GLY A 161 -7.23 -20.11 7.90
N SER A 162 -7.91 -19.08 7.37
CA SER A 162 -8.76 -19.25 6.20
C SER A 162 -7.90 -19.64 4.99
N HIS A 163 -8.40 -20.59 4.20
CA HIS A 163 -7.69 -21.14 3.04
C HIS A 163 -8.60 -21.35 1.83
N TRP A 164 -8.01 -21.24 0.64
CA TRP A 164 -8.67 -21.47 -0.64
C TRP A 164 -7.84 -22.40 -1.51
N PHE A 165 -8.52 -23.42 -2.05
CA PHE A 165 -7.99 -24.22 -3.14
C PHE A 165 -8.49 -23.65 -4.46
N ILE A 166 -7.57 -23.25 -5.33
CA ILE A 166 -7.86 -22.62 -6.61
C ILE A 166 -7.39 -23.57 -7.72
N PRO A 167 -8.31 -24.30 -8.36
CA PRO A 167 -7.92 -25.18 -9.44
C PRO A 167 -7.54 -24.36 -10.66
N TYR A 168 -6.51 -24.76 -11.40
CA TYR A 168 -6.10 -24.04 -12.62
C TYR A 168 -7.22 -24.00 -13.69
N THR A 169 -8.16 -24.94 -13.61
CA THR A 169 -9.35 -25.03 -14.47
C THR A 169 -10.46 -24.04 -14.11
N SER A 170 -10.44 -23.47 -12.90
CA SER A 170 -11.32 -22.39 -12.46
C SER A 170 -10.47 -21.34 -11.73
N PRO A 171 -9.68 -20.55 -12.47
CA PRO A 171 -8.52 -19.85 -11.94
C PRO A 171 -8.85 -18.59 -11.14
N ILE A 172 -10.13 -18.31 -10.87
CA ILE A 172 -10.56 -17.10 -10.16
C ILE A 172 -11.44 -17.52 -8.98
N VAL A 173 -11.04 -17.10 -7.78
CA VAL A 173 -11.81 -17.26 -6.55
C VAL A 173 -12.00 -15.88 -5.90
N ASN A 174 -13.23 -15.59 -5.50
CA ASN A 174 -13.57 -14.39 -4.76
C ASN A 174 -13.76 -14.75 -3.29
N ALA A 175 -13.16 -13.97 -2.40
CA ALA A 175 -13.32 -14.11 -0.96
C ALA A 175 -13.93 -12.81 -0.40
N THR A 176 -14.96 -12.94 0.43
CA THR A 176 -15.79 -11.82 0.88
C THR A 176 -15.38 -11.40 2.28
N PRO A 177 -14.72 -10.24 2.45
CA PRO A 177 -14.32 -9.75 3.75
C PRO A 177 -15.45 -9.04 4.48
N THR A 178 -15.64 -9.38 5.75
CA THR A 178 -16.46 -8.64 6.72
C THR A 178 -15.65 -8.33 7.98
N LEU A 179 -16.05 -7.29 8.72
CA LEU A 179 -15.39 -6.90 9.95
C LEU A 179 -16.40 -6.87 11.11
N ASP A 180 -16.10 -7.63 12.16
CA ASP A 180 -16.72 -7.47 13.46
C ASP A 180 -15.89 -6.47 14.28
N VAL A 181 -16.56 -5.48 14.85
CA VAL A 181 -15.92 -4.43 15.65
C VAL A 181 -16.26 -4.68 17.11
N PRO A 182 -15.27 -4.94 17.98
CA PRO A 182 -15.51 -5.10 19.40
C PRO A 182 -16.17 -3.84 20.02
N GLU A 183 -16.90 -4.02 21.11
CA GLU A 183 -17.63 -2.92 21.77
C GLU A 183 -16.67 -1.88 22.39
N GLU A 184 -15.49 -2.33 22.79
CA GLU A 184 -14.42 -1.51 23.35
C GLU A 184 -13.53 -0.83 22.28
N ALA A 185 -13.82 -1.05 21.00
CA ALA A 185 -12.99 -0.49 19.94
C ALA A 185 -13.03 1.05 19.95
N PRO A 186 -11.87 1.73 19.91
CA PRO A 186 -11.85 3.18 19.89
C PRO A 186 -12.48 3.68 18.58
N PRO A 187 -13.27 4.77 18.63
CA PRO A 187 -13.81 5.37 17.42
C PRO A 187 -12.67 5.91 16.54
N GLY A 188 -12.68 5.59 15.25
CA GLY A 188 -11.70 6.09 14.29
C GLY A 188 -11.53 5.19 13.07
N GLN A 189 -10.62 5.58 12.17
CA GLN A 189 -10.14 4.72 11.10
C GLN A 189 -9.05 3.80 11.67
N ALA A 190 -9.20 2.50 11.43
CA ALA A 190 -8.22 1.50 11.80
C ALA A 190 -7.55 0.93 10.55
N GLU A 191 -6.27 0.60 10.66
CA GLU A 191 -5.51 -0.07 9.60
C GLU A 191 -5.05 -1.44 10.08
N GLY A 192 -5.00 -2.40 9.15
CA GLY A 192 -4.55 -3.75 9.42
C GLY A 192 -3.84 -4.35 8.22
N THR A 193 -2.99 -5.34 8.47
CA THR A 193 -2.24 -6.07 7.44
C THR A 193 -2.61 -7.54 7.48
N ILE A 194 -2.91 -8.12 6.31
CA ILE A 194 -3.20 -9.55 6.12
C ILE A 194 -2.05 -10.16 5.33
N VAL A 195 -1.44 -11.24 5.81
CA VAL A 195 -0.34 -11.94 5.13
C VAL A 195 -0.83 -13.30 4.67
N TYR A 196 -0.51 -13.64 3.42
CA TYR A 196 -0.88 -14.91 2.79
C TYR A 196 0.35 -15.78 2.54
N THR A 197 0.18 -17.10 2.70
CA THR A 197 1.09 -18.11 2.16
C THR A 197 0.43 -18.77 0.96
N VAL A 198 1.19 -18.94 -0.11
CA VAL A 198 0.73 -19.53 -1.38
C VAL A 198 1.59 -20.75 -1.68
N THR A 199 0.94 -21.89 -1.88
CA THR A 199 1.63 -23.15 -2.18
C THR A 199 1.02 -23.83 -3.40
N GLY A 200 1.88 -24.39 -4.26
CA GLY A 200 1.46 -25.29 -5.34
C GLY A 200 1.72 -26.75 -4.93
N PRO A 201 1.11 -27.73 -5.62
CA PRO A 201 1.47 -29.13 -5.44
C PRO A 201 2.97 -29.32 -5.68
N THR A 202 3.63 -30.07 -4.80
CA THR A 202 4.98 -30.54 -5.08
C THR A 202 4.94 -31.46 -6.32
N PRO A 203 5.79 -31.24 -7.32
CA PRO A 203 5.81 -32.04 -8.55
C PRO A 203 6.09 -33.53 -8.32
#